data_AF-A0A931ZU30-F1
#
_entry.id   AF-A0A931ZU30-F1
#
_cell.length_a   1.000
_cell.length_b   1.000
_cell.length_c   1.000
_cell.angle_alpha   90.00
_cell.angle_beta   90.00
_cell.angle_gamma   90.00
#
_symmetry.space_group_name_H-M   'P 1'
#
loop_
_entity.id
_entity.type
_entity.pdbx_description
1 polymer ?
#
loop_
_entity_poly.entity_id
_entity_poly.type
_entity_poly.pdbx_seq_one_letter_code
_entity_poly.pdbx_strand_id
1 'polypeptide(L)'
;MNRLTLTACIVPSLLVASARLAAAQASPTAGREAAAAARPGRSPTQPIDEEYTRKIREYTTEPFFLSPLVDYLPASQTVPTPVAVLGDIAGAPTKLPYSHEVYQYLRLLEKATPRVKVYSIGTTEENRE
;
A
#
# COMPACT_ATOMS: atom_id res chain seq x y z
N MET A 1 -53.95 14.22 36.52
CA MET A 1 -54.80 13.27 35.76
C MET A 1 -53.86 12.22 35.18
N ASN A 2 -53.41 11.21 35.94
CA ASN A 2 -54.13 10.04 36.51
C ASN A 2 -54.29 8.96 35.42
N ARG A 3 -53.83 7.70 35.54
CA ARG A 3 -53.14 6.90 36.60
C ARG A 3 -52.12 5.96 35.87
N LEU A 4 -51.02 5.41 36.39
CA LEU A 4 -50.56 4.93 37.71
C LEU A 4 -51.09 3.54 38.15
N THR A 5 -50.31 2.48 37.87
CA THR A 5 -50.28 1.09 38.40
C THR A 5 -49.04 0.43 37.75
N LEU A 6 -48.05 -0.21 38.40
CA LEU A 6 -47.96 -1.04 39.63
C LEU A 6 -48.83 -2.31 39.50
N THR A 7 -48.38 -3.55 39.66
CA THR A 7 -47.17 -4.18 40.25
C THR A 7 -46.79 -5.42 39.36
N ALA A 8 -45.85 -6.35 39.57
CA ALA A 8 -44.97 -6.76 40.68
C ALA A 8 -43.71 -7.51 40.17
N CYS A 9 -42.96 -8.16 41.09
CA CYS A 9 -41.81 -9.03 40.81
C CYS A 9 -42.20 -10.42 40.27
N ILE A 10 -41.24 -11.15 39.66
CA ILE A 10 -40.70 -12.42 40.21
C ILE A 10 -39.40 -12.80 39.45
N VAL A 11 -38.35 -13.05 40.22
CA VAL A 11 -37.12 -13.77 39.86
C VAL A 11 -36.89 -14.72 41.05
N PRO A 12 -36.82 -16.05 40.87
CA PRO A 12 -35.50 -16.69 40.78
C PRO A 12 -35.46 -18.01 39.97
N SER A 13 -34.33 -18.73 40.13
CA SER A 13 -34.17 -20.19 39.94
C SER A 13 -33.78 -20.71 38.55
N LEU A 14 -32.50 -20.54 38.23
CA LEU A 14 -31.55 -21.64 38.01
C LEU A 14 -31.99 -22.83 37.12
N LEU A 15 -31.55 -22.83 35.85
CA LEU A 15 -31.27 -24.07 35.13
C LEU A 15 -29.95 -23.95 34.35
N VAL A 16 -28.94 -24.72 34.75
CA VAL A 16 -27.64 -24.76 34.07
C VAL A 16 -27.74 -25.68 32.84
N ALA A 17 -28.15 -25.11 31.71
CA ALA A 17 -28.17 -25.79 30.42
C ALA A 17 -26.78 -25.72 29.76
N SER A 18 -25.91 -26.69 30.08
CA SER A 18 -24.53 -26.80 29.56
C SER A 18 -24.45 -27.21 28.08
N ALA A 19 -25.11 -26.45 27.20
CA ALA A 19 -24.98 -26.60 25.75
C ALA A 19 -23.58 -26.15 25.31
N ARG A 20 -22.71 -27.11 24.97
CA ARG A 20 -21.39 -26.82 24.40
C ARG A 20 -21.54 -26.19 23.01
N LEU A 21 -21.60 -24.87 22.95
CA LEU A 21 -21.35 -24.15 21.70
C LEU A 21 -19.90 -24.42 21.30
N ALA A 22 -19.72 -25.28 20.29
CA ALA A 22 -18.40 -25.71 19.87
C ALA A 22 -17.56 -24.49 19.45
N ALA A 23 -16.36 -24.36 20.00
CA ALA A 23 -15.40 -23.38 19.51
C ALA A 23 -15.09 -23.70 18.05
N ALA A 24 -15.58 -22.85 17.14
CA ALA A 24 -15.21 -22.88 15.73
C ALA A 24 -13.75 -22.43 15.62
N GLN A 25 -12.83 -23.36 15.91
CA GLN A 25 -11.39 -23.21 15.76
C GLN A 25 -11.06 -23.04 14.27
N ALA A 26 -11.19 -21.83 13.77
CA ALA A 26 -10.79 -21.45 12.43
C ALA A 26 -9.26 -21.55 12.33
N SER A 27 -8.76 -22.75 11.98
CA SER A 27 -7.33 -23.01 11.89
C SER A 27 -6.67 -22.02 10.92
N PRO A 28 -5.66 -21.24 11.36
CA PRO A 28 -5.03 -20.21 10.53
C PRO A 28 -4.10 -20.77 9.43
N THR A 29 -4.15 -22.09 9.18
CA THR A 29 -3.29 -22.82 8.25
C THR A 29 -3.61 -22.51 6.80
N ALA A 30 -4.89 -22.43 6.41
CA ALA A 30 -5.30 -22.23 5.02
C ALA A 30 -4.73 -20.94 4.39
N GLY A 31 -4.69 -19.84 5.16
CA GLY A 31 -4.07 -18.59 4.70
C GLY A 31 -2.54 -18.65 4.64
N ARG A 32 -1.91 -19.52 5.44
CA ARG A 32 -0.45 -19.66 5.51
C ARG A 32 0.10 -20.55 4.39
N GLU A 33 -0.62 -21.60 3.99
CA GLU A 33 -0.27 -22.40 2.81
C GLU A 33 -0.46 -21.60 1.52
N ALA A 34 -1.55 -20.84 1.40
CA ALA A 34 -1.76 -19.94 0.26
C ALA A 34 -0.64 -18.89 0.10
N ALA A 35 -0.14 -18.34 1.22
CA ALA A 35 1.00 -17.43 1.21
C ALA A 35 2.33 -18.10 0.87
N ALA A 36 2.52 -19.38 1.22
CA ALA A 36 3.72 -20.15 0.89
C ALA A 36 3.76 -20.65 -0.58
N ALA A 37 2.59 -20.86 -1.19
CA ALA A 37 2.45 -21.22 -2.60
C ALA A 37 2.38 -20.00 -3.55
N ALA A 38 2.30 -18.78 -3.01
CA ALA A 38 2.26 -17.56 -3.80
C ALA A 38 3.60 -17.33 -4.53
N ARG A 39 3.56 -17.27 -5.86
CA ARG A 39 4.70 -16.80 -6.66
C ARG A 39 4.95 -15.32 -6.30
N PRO A 40 6.21 -14.88 -6.11
CA PRO A 40 6.52 -13.46 -6.04
C PRO A 40 5.95 -12.74 -7.28
N GLY A 41 5.23 -11.64 -7.09
CA GLY A 41 4.50 -10.97 -8.16
C GLY A 41 3.52 -9.91 -7.65
N ARG A 42 2.91 -9.17 -8.58
CA ARG A 42 1.77 -8.28 -8.28
C ARG A 42 0.52 -9.05 -7.90
N SER A 43 -0.41 -8.42 -7.17
CA SER A 43 -1.78 -8.94 -7.10
C SER A 43 -2.41 -8.91 -8.50
N PRO A 44 -3.09 -9.98 -8.95
CA PRO A 44 -3.81 -9.97 -10.24
C PRO A 44 -4.83 -8.83 -10.38
N THR A 45 -5.35 -8.32 -9.25
CA THR A 45 -6.31 -7.20 -9.19
C THR A 45 -5.66 -5.82 -9.14
N GLN A 46 -4.32 -5.74 -9.10
CA GLN A 46 -3.62 -4.46 -9.01
C GLN A 46 -3.46 -3.84 -10.41
N PRO A 47 -4.04 -2.64 -10.66
CA PRO A 47 -3.85 -1.93 -11.91
C PRO A 47 -2.39 -1.47 -12.04
N ILE A 48 -1.92 -1.34 -13.27
CA ILE A 48 -0.55 -0.96 -13.61
C ILE A 48 -0.53 0.23 -14.55
N ASP A 49 0.51 1.04 -14.46
CA ASP A 49 0.82 2.06 -15.46
C ASP A 49 1.47 1.35 -16.66
N GLU A 50 0.70 1.15 -17.74
CA GLU A 50 1.15 0.37 -18.91
C GLU A 50 2.27 1.07 -19.68
N GLU A 51 2.25 2.41 -19.77
CA GLU A 51 3.28 3.21 -20.43
C GLU A 51 4.61 3.14 -19.66
N TYR A 52 4.57 3.36 -18.35
CA TYR A 52 5.75 3.24 -17.49
C TYR A 52 6.26 1.81 -17.44
N THR A 53 5.36 0.81 -17.37
CA THR A 53 5.70 -0.62 -17.38
C THR A 53 6.34 -1.05 -18.70
N ARG A 54 5.89 -0.51 -19.85
CA ARG A 54 6.56 -0.73 -21.14
C ARG A 54 7.99 -0.17 -21.09
N LYS A 55 8.18 1.05 -20.61
CA LYS A 55 9.51 1.67 -20.52
C LYS A 55 10.47 0.97 -19.57
N ILE A 56 10.00 0.41 -18.44
CA ILE A 56 10.82 -0.45 -17.56
C ILE A 56 11.42 -1.61 -18.38
N ARG A 57 10.62 -2.23 -19.25
CA ARG A 57 11.02 -3.40 -20.07
C ARG A 57 11.82 -3.01 -21.31
N GLU A 58 11.59 -1.81 -21.84
CA GLU A 58 12.32 -1.24 -22.98
C GLU A 58 13.74 -0.80 -22.59
N TYR A 59 13.91 -0.20 -21.41
CA TYR A 59 15.19 0.32 -20.93
C TYR A 59 16.00 -0.69 -20.10
N THR A 60 15.47 -1.89 -19.83
CA THR A 60 16.21 -2.98 -19.19
C THR A 60 16.73 -3.97 -20.23
N THR A 61 18.05 -4.09 -20.36
CA THR A 61 18.72 -4.83 -21.45
C THR A 61 18.30 -6.29 -21.61
N GLU A 62 18.01 -6.98 -20.50
CA GLU A 62 17.68 -8.41 -20.49
C GLU A 62 16.58 -8.71 -19.45
N PRO A 63 15.61 -9.59 -19.75
CA PRO A 63 14.45 -9.83 -18.89
C PRO A 63 14.81 -10.48 -17.55
N PHE A 64 15.95 -11.17 -17.44
CA PHE A 64 16.37 -11.79 -16.17
C PHE A 64 16.88 -10.79 -15.12
N PHE A 65 17.11 -9.52 -15.48
CA PHE A 65 17.35 -8.45 -14.51
C PHE A 65 16.05 -7.97 -13.85
N LEU A 66 14.88 -8.23 -14.45
CA LEU A 66 13.57 -7.88 -13.89
C LEU A 66 12.99 -9.04 -13.09
N SER A 67 13.03 -8.94 -11.76
CA SER A 67 12.22 -9.83 -10.92
C SER A 67 10.72 -9.49 -11.07
N PRO A 68 9.79 -10.45 -10.87
CA PRO A 68 8.35 -10.20 -10.91
C PRO A 68 7.80 -9.17 -9.89
N LEU A 69 8.65 -8.64 -9.02
CA LEU A 69 8.32 -7.59 -8.06
C LEU A 69 8.65 -6.18 -8.58
N VAL A 70 9.40 -6.06 -9.69
CA VAL A 70 9.91 -4.79 -10.23
C VAL A 70 9.73 -4.64 -11.75
N ASP A 71 9.13 -5.60 -12.45
CA ASP A 71 8.90 -5.58 -13.90
C ASP A 71 7.71 -4.71 -14.35
N TYR A 72 7.14 -3.93 -13.43
CA TYR A 72 5.94 -3.11 -13.59
C TYR A 72 5.90 -1.94 -12.60
N LEU A 73 5.10 -0.91 -12.91
CA LEU A 73 4.74 0.14 -11.94
C LEU A 73 3.24 0.00 -11.57
N PRO A 74 2.88 -0.06 -10.26
CA PRO A 74 1.48 0.01 -9.84
C PRO A 74 0.85 1.36 -10.22
N ALA A 75 -0.34 1.34 -10.83
CA ALA A 75 -1.07 2.57 -11.10
C ALA A 75 -1.61 3.20 -9.80
N SER A 76 -1.51 4.52 -9.70
CA SER A 76 -2.13 5.31 -8.64
C SER A 76 -2.76 6.56 -9.23
N GLN A 77 -3.93 6.96 -8.71
CA GLN A 77 -4.58 8.22 -9.07
C GLN A 77 -4.12 9.38 -8.15
N THR A 78 -3.42 9.09 -7.05
CA THR A 78 -3.02 10.08 -6.04
C THR A 78 -1.52 10.24 -5.92
N VAL A 79 -0.74 9.16 -6.08
CA VAL A 79 0.74 9.21 -5.99
C VAL A 79 1.30 9.55 -7.38
N PRO A 80 2.02 10.68 -7.54
CA PRO A 80 2.61 11.06 -8.83
C PRO A 80 3.77 10.11 -9.21
N THR A 81 3.91 9.83 -10.51
CA THR A 81 5.03 9.04 -11.05
C THR A 81 6.24 9.94 -11.36
N PRO A 82 7.47 9.40 -11.44
CA PRO A 82 8.65 10.19 -11.81
C PRO A 82 8.51 10.97 -13.12
N VAL A 83 7.76 10.45 -14.09
CA VAL A 83 7.48 11.10 -15.39
C VAL A 83 6.86 12.49 -15.21
N ALA A 84 6.08 12.73 -14.14
CA ALA A 84 5.42 14.01 -13.89
C ALA A 84 6.38 15.17 -13.53
N VAL A 85 7.64 14.88 -13.18
CA VAL A 85 8.68 15.89 -12.93
C VAL A 85 9.84 15.72 -13.91
N LEU A 86 10.34 14.49 -14.05
CA LEU A 86 11.50 14.19 -14.87
C LEU A 86 11.18 14.19 -16.37
N GLY A 87 9.91 14.05 -16.77
CA GLY A 87 9.49 13.89 -18.16
C GLY A 87 9.86 12.56 -18.80
N ASP A 88 10.49 11.63 -18.06
CA ASP A 88 10.61 10.22 -18.41
C ASP A 88 10.76 9.37 -17.13
N ILE A 89 10.87 8.04 -17.26
CA ILE A 89 11.10 7.14 -16.12
C ILE A 89 12.45 7.41 -15.47
N ALA A 90 12.54 7.14 -14.17
CA ALA A 90 13.82 7.19 -13.46
C ALA A 90 14.77 6.13 -14.04
N GLY A 91 15.98 6.55 -14.46
CA GLY A 91 16.96 5.67 -15.12
C GLY A 91 16.85 5.60 -16.66
N ALA A 92 16.07 6.48 -17.30
CA ALA A 92 15.99 6.55 -18.76
C ALA A 92 17.36 6.79 -19.45
N PRO A 93 17.61 6.18 -20.63
CA PRO A 93 18.89 6.30 -21.32
C PRO A 93 19.19 7.75 -21.74
N THR A 94 20.47 8.12 -21.69
CA THR A 94 20.97 9.47 -22.02
C THR A 94 20.37 10.59 -21.13
N LYS A 95 19.72 10.25 -20.01
CA LYS A 95 19.01 11.21 -19.15
C LYS A 95 19.48 11.12 -17.69
N LEU A 96 20.15 12.17 -17.22
CA LEU A 96 20.59 12.33 -15.84
C LEU A 96 19.87 13.53 -15.22
N PRO A 97 18.84 13.32 -14.37
CA PRO A 97 18.17 14.39 -13.65
C PRO A 97 19.13 15.19 -12.75
N TYR A 98 18.93 16.50 -12.68
CA TYR A 98 19.57 17.34 -11.67
C TYR A 98 18.93 17.12 -10.30
N SER A 99 19.73 17.27 -9.23
CA SER A 99 19.28 17.03 -7.85
C SER A 99 18.01 17.80 -7.48
N HIS A 100 17.84 19.03 -7.97
CA HIS A 100 16.65 19.84 -7.68
C HIS A 100 15.35 19.24 -8.24
N GLU A 101 15.40 18.56 -9.39
CA GLU A 101 14.25 17.85 -9.99
C GLU A 101 13.89 16.63 -9.13
N VAL A 102 14.90 15.91 -8.63
CA VAL A 102 14.71 14.78 -7.71
C VAL A 102 14.11 15.24 -6.38
N TYR A 103 14.60 16.36 -5.82
CA TYR A 103 14.05 16.95 -4.59
C TYR A 103 12.62 17.47 -4.79
N GLN A 104 12.31 18.06 -5.95
CA GLN A 104 10.96 18.45 -6.33
C GLN A 104 10.03 17.24 -6.38
N TYR A 105 10.44 16.13 -7.00
CA TYR A 105 9.67 14.89 -7.03
C TYR A 105 9.42 14.32 -5.62
N LEU A 106 10.45 14.25 -4.76
CA LEU A 106 10.29 13.79 -3.37
C LEU A 106 9.33 14.68 -2.56
N ARG A 107 9.33 16.00 -2.81
CA ARG A 107 8.39 16.96 -2.20
C ARG A 107 6.97 16.88 -2.76
N LEU A 108 6.78 16.41 -3.99
CA LEU A 108 5.45 16.07 -4.51
C LEU A 108 4.94 14.76 -3.89
N LEU A 109 5.80 13.76 -3.68
CA LEU A 109 5.42 12.53 -2.98
C LEU A 109 4.95 12.79 -1.54
N GLU A 110 5.66 13.63 -0.78
CA GLU A 110 5.24 14.06 0.57
C GLU A 110 3.87 14.73 0.57
N LYS A 111 3.59 15.61 -0.40
CA LYS A 111 2.28 16.26 -0.55
C LYS A 111 1.18 15.29 -0.97
N ALA A 112 1.52 14.24 -1.70
CA ALA A 112 0.59 13.26 -2.26
C ALA A 112 0.21 12.12 -1.31
N THR A 113 1.04 11.78 -0.32
CA THR A 113 0.78 10.66 0.58
C THR A 113 1.41 10.83 1.97
N PRO A 114 0.67 10.55 3.06
CA PRO A 114 1.20 10.59 4.43
C PRO A 114 2.23 9.49 4.73
N ARG A 115 2.56 8.63 3.74
CA ARG A 115 3.61 7.61 3.83
C ARG A 115 5.01 8.15 3.56
N VAL A 116 5.14 9.37 3.01
CA VAL A 116 6.42 10.00 2.69
C VAL A 116 6.56 11.27 3.52
N LYS A 117 7.75 11.45 4.13
CA LYS A 117 8.11 12.65 4.86
C LYS A 117 9.52 13.07 4.43
N VAL A 118 9.67 14.31 4.02
CA VAL A 118 10.95 14.94 3.69
C VAL A 118 11.39 15.81 4.87
N TYR A 119 12.68 15.74 5.16
CA TYR A 119 13.36 16.55 6.17
C TYR A 119 14.52 17.29 5.49
N SER A 120 14.63 18.58 5.77
CA SER A 120 15.80 19.39 5.36
C SER A 120 16.81 19.40 6.51
N ILE A 121 18.09 19.26 6.18
CA ILE A 121 19.20 19.16 7.17
C ILE A 121 20.10 20.41 7.20
N GLY A 122 19.79 21.41 6.37
CA GLY A 122 20.62 22.60 6.14
C GLY A 122 20.76 22.89 4.65
N THR A 123 21.68 23.77 4.29
CA THR A 123 22.08 24.04 2.89
C THR A 123 23.57 23.85 2.74
N THR A 124 23.99 23.43 1.54
CA THR A 124 25.41 23.36 1.13
C THR A 124 26.03 24.75 0.95
N GLU A 125 27.36 24.83 0.94
CA GLU A 125 28.14 26.06 0.69
C GLU A 125 27.72 26.81 -0.59
N GLU A 126 27.30 26.06 -1.62
CA GLU A 126 26.80 26.61 -2.90
C GLU A 126 25.32 27.01 -2.83
N ASN A 127 24.76 27.18 -1.62
CA ASN A 127 23.38 27.59 -1.32
C ASN A 127 22.31 26.66 -1.92
N ARG A 128 22.66 25.39 -2.19
CA ARG A 128 21.69 24.34 -2.55
C ARG A 128 21.24 23.60 -1.30
N GLU A 129 19.93 23.43 -1.17
CA GLU A 129 19.28 22.49 -0.24
C GLU A 129 19.45 21.03 -0.71
#